data_AF-A0A1X0DF22-F1
#
_entry.id   AF-A0A1X0DF22-F1
#
_cell.length_a   1.000
_cell.length_b   1.000
_cell.length_c   1.000
_cell.angle_alpha   90.00
_cell.angle_beta   90.00
_cell.angle_gamma   90.00
#
_symmetry.space_group_name_H-M   'P 1'
#
loop_
_entity.id
_entity.type
_entity.pdbx_description
1 polymer ?
#
loop_
_entity_poly.entity_id
_entity_poly.type
_entity_poly.pdbx_seq_one_letter_code
_entity_poly.pdbx_strand_id
1 'polypeptide(L)'
;MTETAVRTALEASQASWAAVSSGNREAWLALMADDVVIEDPIGPAPTNADGNGVRGKAAVAEFYDTIVGKSNTQIVCEETFPSSSPAEIAHILVLSSQFEGGFRSKVRGVFTYRVDDAGLITNLRGYWNLEVMEFSQPEG
;
A
#
# COMPACT_ATOMS: atom_id res chain seq x y z
N MET A 1 28.29 11.83 -14.52
CA MET A 1 27.41 10.73 -14.12
C MET A 1 26.58 11.26 -12.98
N THR A 2 25.29 11.48 -13.19
CA THR A 2 24.37 11.88 -12.12
C THR A 2 24.15 10.64 -11.25
N GLU A 3 24.74 10.66 -10.07
CA GLU A 3 24.41 9.73 -8.99
C GLU A 3 22.91 9.90 -8.73
N THR A 4 22.10 8.92 -9.14
CA THR A 4 20.67 8.96 -8.87
C THR A 4 20.53 8.74 -7.38
N ALA A 5 20.09 9.77 -6.64
CA ALA A 5 19.87 9.65 -5.21
C ALA A 5 18.93 8.46 -4.94
N VAL A 6 19.38 7.56 -4.07
CA VAL A 6 18.60 6.39 -3.64
C VAL A 6 17.37 6.89 -2.91
N ARG A 7 16.19 6.37 -3.27
CA ARG A 7 14.93 6.79 -2.64
C ARG A 7 14.90 6.39 -1.16
N THR A 8 14.51 7.32 -0.32
CA THR A 8 14.14 7.08 1.08
C THR A 8 12.79 6.38 1.18
N ALA A 9 12.48 5.81 2.35
CA ALA A 9 11.18 5.19 2.61
C ALA A 9 10.02 6.20 2.50
N LEU A 10 10.27 7.48 2.79
CA LEU A 10 9.29 8.56 2.61
C LEU A 10 8.95 8.79 1.13
N GLU A 11 9.97 8.87 0.28
CA GLU A 11 9.77 9.07 -1.17
C GLU A 11 9.11 7.85 -1.80
N ALA A 12 9.50 6.64 -1.38
CA ALA A 12 8.90 5.40 -1.86
C ALA A 12 7.43 5.26 -1.43
N SER A 13 7.08 5.59 -0.18
CA SER A 13 5.69 5.53 0.29
C SER A 13 4.81 6.54 -0.45
N GLN A 14 5.25 7.79 -0.60
CA GLN A 14 4.51 8.82 -1.34
C GLN A 14 4.34 8.47 -2.83
N ALA A 15 5.39 7.95 -3.47
CA ALA A 15 5.32 7.50 -4.86
C ALA A 15 4.34 6.32 -5.03
N SER A 16 4.31 5.40 -4.06
CA SER A 16 3.37 4.28 -4.03
C SER A 16 1.92 4.79 -3.99
N TRP A 17 1.60 5.75 -3.10
CA TRP A 17 0.24 6.29 -3.01
C TRP A 17 -0.18 7.05 -4.26
N ALA A 18 0.74 7.80 -4.86
CA ALA A 18 0.48 8.52 -6.11
C ALA A 18 0.20 7.56 -7.27
N ALA A 19 0.95 6.45 -7.36
CA ALA A 19 0.74 5.43 -8.38
C ALA A 19 -0.59 4.69 -8.18
N VAL A 20 -0.97 4.36 -6.94
CA VAL A 20 -2.29 3.77 -6.64
C VAL A 20 -3.42 4.74 -6.98
N SER A 21 -3.33 5.99 -6.52
CA SER A 21 -4.39 7.00 -6.71
C SER A 21 -4.59 7.39 -8.18
N SER A 22 -3.59 7.16 -9.03
CA SER A 22 -3.65 7.39 -10.48
C SER A 22 -3.90 6.12 -11.31
N GLY A 23 -4.06 4.96 -10.67
CA GLY A 23 -4.22 3.67 -11.37
C GLY A 23 -2.98 3.26 -12.19
N ASN A 24 -1.80 3.79 -11.87
CA ASN A 24 -0.58 3.51 -12.60
C ASN A 24 0.12 2.26 -12.06
N ARG A 25 -0.33 1.10 -12.53
CA ARG A 25 0.22 -0.22 -12.20
C ARG A 25 1.72 -0.32 -12.40
N GLU A 26 2.22 0.12 -13.56
CA GLU A 26 3.63 -0.02 -13.91
C GLU A 26 4.52 0.81 -12.99
N ALA A 27 4.13 2.06 -12.71
CA ALA A 27 4.83 2.89 -11.76
C ALA A 27 4.82 2.29 -10.35
N TRP A 28 3.69 1.70 -9.93
CA TRP A 28 3.58 1.07 -8.62
C TRP A 28 4.50 -0.17 -8.49
N LEU A 29 4.50 -1.05 -9.50
CA LEU A 29 5.35 -2.24 -9.51
C LEU A 29 6.85 -1.91 -9.67
N ALA A 30 7.19 -0.80 -10.32
CA ALA A 30 8.57 -0.33 -10.42
C ALA A 30 9.17 0.10 -9.07
N LEU A 31 8.33 0.39 -8.06
CA LEU A 31 8.77 0.72 -6.70
C LEU A 31 9.07 -0.52 -5.86
N MET A 32 8.69 -1.72 -6.31
CA MET A 32 8.78 -2.94 -5.52
C MET A 32 10.07 -3.71 -5.80
N ALA A 33 10.70 -4.19 -4.72
CA ALA A 33 11.78 -5.16 -4.80
C ALA A 33 11.27 -6.52 -5.33
N ASP A 34 12.16 -7.36 -5.84
CA ASP A 34 11.77 -8.65 -6.41
C ASP A 34 11.22 -9.61 -5.35
N ASP A 35 11.70 -9.51 -4.11
CA ASP A 35 11.33 -10.30 -2.93
C ASP A 35 10.32 -9.58 -2.00
N VAL A 36 9.67 -8.53 -2.47
CA VAL A 36 8.71 -7.72 -1.71
C VAL A 36 7.66 -8.56 -0.97
N VAL A 37 7.29 -8.12 0.23
CA VAL A 37 6.19 -8.69 1.02
C VAL A 37 5.16 -7.61 1.35
N ILE A 38 3.91 -7.82 0.94
CA ILE A 38 2.79 -6.93 1.27
C ILE A 38 1.82 -7.64 2.23
N GLU A 39 1.63 -7.04 3.40
CA GLU A 39 0.71 -7.47 4.46
C GLU A 39 -0.33 -6.37 4.69
N ASP A 40 -1.33 -6.26 3.80
CA ASP A 40 -2.38 -5.24 3.89
C ASP A 40 -3.77 -5.88 4.03
N PRO A 41 -4.24 -6.18 5.26
CA PRO A 41 -3.58 -5.97 6.54
C PRO A 41 -2.64 -7.11 6.94
N ILE A 42 -1.93 -6.93 8.06
CA ILE A 42 -1.20 -8.00 8.75
C ILE A 42 -2.19 -9.03 9.31
N GLY A 43 -1.91 -10.32 9.07
CA GLY A 43 -2.75 -11.44 9.50
C GLY A 43 -3.88 -11.81 8.52
N PRO A 44 -4.63 -12.89 8.80
CA PRO A 44 -5.66 -13.39 7.88
C PRO A 44 -6.76 -12.38 7.61
N ALA A 45 -6.97 -12.05 6.34
CA ALA A 45 -7.97 -11.10 5.86
C ALA A 45 -8.35 -11.40 4.40
N PRO A 46 -9.45 -10.83 3.85
CA PRO A 46 -9.81 -11.03 2.44
C PRO A 46 -8.69 -10.68 1.44
N THR A 47 -7.86 -9.69 1.78
CA THR A 47 -6.71 -9.23 0.98
C THR A 47 -5.39 -9.91 1.34
N ASN A 48 -5.37 -10.76 2.38
CA ASN A 48 -4.22 -11.51 2.88
C ASN A 48 -4.70 -12.86 3.44
N ALA A 49 -5.19 -13.75 2.56
CA ALA A 49 -6.04 -14.88 2.96
C ALA A 49 -5.36 -15.90 3.90
N ASP A 50 -4.08 -16.19 3.69
CA ASP A 50 -3.30 -17.11 4.55
C ASP A 50 -2.63 -16.40 5.73
N GLY A 51 -2.72 -15.05 5.77
CA GLY A 51 -2.13 -14.18 6.77
C GLY A 51 -0.61 -14.01 6.68
N ASN A 52 0.06 -14.62 5.69
CA ASN A 52 1.53 -14.59 5.57
C ASN A 52 2.03 -13.48 4.63
N GLY A 53 1.13 -12.70 4.06
CA GLY A 53 1.41 -11.62 3.11
C GLY A 53 1.57 -12.13 1.68
N VAL A 54 1.36 -11.22 0.72
CA VAL A 54 1.63 -11.45 -0.70
C VAL A 54 3.13 -11.32 -0.94
N ARG A 55 3.76 -12.36 -1.49
CA ARG A 55 5.23 -12.48 -1.55
C ARG A 55 5.75 -12.55 -2.97
N GLY A 56 6.74 -11.71 -3.24
CA GLY A 56 7.42 -11.62 -4.53
C GLY A 56 6.66 -10.77 -5.55
N LYS A 57 7.42 -10.15 -6.45
CA LYS A 57 6.91 -9.16 -7.40
C LYS A 57 5.81 -9.67 -8.33
N ALA A 58 5.87 -10.95 -8.72
CA ALA A 58 4.84 -11.58 -9.54
C ALA A 58 3.49 -11.68 -8.81
N ALA A 59 3.48 -12.17 -7.56
CA ALA A 59 2.26 -12.26 -6.77
C ALA A 59 1.72 -10.88 -6.40
N VAL A 60 2.60 -9.90 -6.15
CA VAL A 60 2.20 -8.50 -5.93
C VAL A 60 1.57 -7.87 -7.18
N ALA A 61 2.04 -8.25 -8.37
CA ALA A 61 1.41 -7.82 -9.61
C ALA A 61 -0.02 -8.37 -9.76
N GLU A 62 -0.22 -9.65 -9.44
CA GLU A 62 -1.56 -10.27 -9.41
C GLU A 62 -2.46 -9.64 -8.32
N PHE A 63 -1.90 -9.35 -7.14
CA PHE A 63 -2.61 -8.63 -6.08
C PHE A 63 -3.08 -7.25 -6.53
N TYR A 64 -2.23 -6.51 -7.27
CA TYR A 64 -2.65 -5.24 -7.85
C TYR A 64 -3.84 -5.43 -8.80
N ASP A 65 -3.75 -6.38 -9.73
CA ASP A 65 -4.79 -6.58 -10.76
C ASP A 65 -6.12 -7.07 -10.19
N THR A 66 -6.08 -7.77 -9.06
CA THR A 66 -7.27 -8.39 -8.45
C THR A 66 -7.91 -7.52 -7.37
N ILE A 67 -7.13 -6.74 -6.63
CA ILE A 67 -7.59 -5.97 -5.47
C ILE A 67 -7.46 -4.47 -5.76
N VAL A 68 -6.23 -3.97 -5.90
CA VAL A 68 -5.94 -2.52 -5.93
C VAL A 68 -6.52 -1.85 -7.17
N GLY A 69 -6.28 -2.44 -8.36
CA GLY A 69 -6.70 -1.90 -9.65
C GLY A 69 -8.20 -2.01 -9.92
N LYS A 70 -8.94 -2.78 -9.11
CA LYS A 70 -10.40 -2.89 -9.21
C LYS A 70 -11.15 -1.87 -8.37
N SER A 71 -10.47 -1.17 -7.48
CA SER A 71 -11.03 -0.10 -6.67
C SER A 71 -10.45 1.25 -7.07
N ASN A 72 -11.31 2.27 -7.12
CA ASN A 72 -10.82 3.65 -7.13
C ASN A 72 -10.44 4.04 -5.70
N THR A 73 -9.22 3.71 -5.31
CA THR A 73 -8.70 3.96 -3.95
C THR A 73 -8.04 5.32 -3.87
N GLN A 74 -8.57 6.17 -3.01
CA GLN A 74 -7.94 7.43 -2.59
C GLN A 74 -7.21 7.21 -1.27
N ILE A 75 -5.96 7.65 -1.22
CA ILE A 75 -5.09 7.52 -0.04
C ILE A 75 -4.81 8.91 0.51
N VAL A 76 -5.21 9.14 1.76
CA VAL A 76 -4.87 10.38 2.48
C VAL A 76 -3.91 10.04 3.61
N CYS A 77 -2.74 10.69 3.60
CA CYS A 77 -1.81 10.63 4.73
C CYS A 77 -2.24 11.64 5.80
N GLU A 78 -2.65 11.15 6.96
CA GLU A 78 -3.04 11.98 8.10
C GLU A 78 -1.80 12.44 8.88
N GLU A 79 -0.85 11.53 9.09
CA GLU A 79 0.37 11.81 9.87
C GLU A 79 1.52 10.91 9.43
N THR A 80 2.75 11.38 9.60
CA THR A 80 3.98 10.67 9.24
C THR A 80 4.91 10.59 10.44
N PHE A 81 5.47 9.41 10.65
CA PHE A 81 6.38 9.08 11.76
C PHE A 81 7.71 8.59 11.18
N PRO A 82 8.68 9.49 10.96
CA PRO A 82 10.04 9.08 10.58
C PRO A 82 10.67 8.24 11.68
N SER A 83 11.37 7.17 11.29
CA SER A 83 12.30 6.49 12.19
C SER A 83 13.66 7.20 12.19
N SER A 84 14.64 6.70 12.95
CA SER A 84 16.04 7.13 12.83
C SER A 84 16.76 6.52 11.63
N SER A 85 16.11 5.64 10.87
CA SER A 85 16.61 5.05 9.62
C SER A 85 15.92 5.71 8.42
N PRO A 86 16.65 6.10 7.36
CA PRO A 86 16.04 6.59 6.13
C PRO A 86 15.28 5.47 5.37
N ALA A 87 15.51 4.21 5.74
CA ALA A 87 14.94 3.04 5.08
C ALA A 87 13.62 2.54 5.69
N GLU A 88 13.17 3.08 6.83
CA GLU A 88 11.93 2.68 7.48
C GLU A 88 11.09 3.87 7.95
N ILE A 89 9.78 3.79 7.74
CA ILE A 89 8.83 4.86 8.08
C ILE A 89 7.46 4.29 8.41
N ALA A 90 6.69 5.03 9.22
CA ALA A 90 5.28 4.73 9.45
C ALA A 90 4.40 5.94 9.11
N HIS A 91 3.17 5.66 8.68
CA HIS A 91 2.17 6.68 8.40
C HIS A 91 0.82 6.27 8.99
N ILE A 92 0.01 7.24 9.39
CA ILE A 92 -1.42 7.04 9.54
C ILE A 92 -2.04 7.34 8.18
N LEU A 93 -2.64 6.32 7.55
CA LEU A 93 -3.31 6.47 6.27
C LEU A 93 -4.80 6.23 6.42
N VAL A 94 -5.57 7.01 5.66
CA VAL A 94 -7.00 6.80 5.45
C VAL A 94 -7.19 6.35 4.00
N LEU A 95 -7.57 5.09 3.83
CA LEU A 95 -7.89 4.47 2.56
C LEU A 95 -9.39 4.59 2.32
N SER A 96 -9.79 5.24 1.23
CA SER A 96 -11.19 5.31 0.80
C SER A 96 -11.32 4.67 -0.57
N SER A 97 -11.98 3.52 -0.66
CA SER A 97 -12.09 2.74 -1.88
C SER A 97 -13.53 2.75 -2.38
N GLN A 98 -13.71 3.01 -3.67
CA GLN A 98 -14.98 2.87 -4.36
C GLN A 98 -14.92 1.68 -5.33
N PHE A 99 -15.93 0.82 -5.26
CA PHE A 99 -16.06 -0.38 -6.07
C PHE A 99 -17.21 -0.24 -7.09
N GLU A 100 -17.22 -1.11 -8.09
CA GLU A 100 -18.33 -1.22 -9.03
C GLU A 100 -19.66 -1.48 -8.30
N GLY A 101 -20.75 -0.87 -8.76
CA GLY A 101 -22.04 -0.87 -8.05
C GLY A 101 -22.15 0.16 -6.92
N GLY A 102 -21.14 1.02 -6.75
CA GLY A 102 -21.20 2.18 -5.85
C GLY A 102 -20.86 1.89 -4.39
N PHE A 103 -20.58 0.64 -4.04
CA PHE A 103 -20.11 0.26 -2.71
C PHE A 103 -18.82 1.01 -2.36
N ARG A 104 -18.73 1.49 -1.12
CA ARG A 104 -17.59 2.23 -0.60
C ARG A 104 -17.09 1.61 0.68
N SER A 105 -15.77 1.51 0.82
CA SER A 105 -15.12 1.19 2.09
C SER A 105 -14.19 2.32 2.49
N LYS A 106 -14.05 2.51 3.81
CA LYS A 106 -13.08 3.42 4.40
C LYS A 106 -12.40 2.74 5.56
N VAL A 107 -11.08 2.84 5.65
CA VAL A 107 -10.33 2.36 6.80
C VAL A 107 -9.21 3.34 7.16
N ARG A 108 -9.03 3.57 8.46
CA ARG A 108 -7.91 4.32 9.02
C ARG A 108 -6.98 3.32 9.70
N GLY A 109 -5.72 3.30 9.31
CA GLY A 109 -4.74 2.35 9.85
C GLY A 109 -3.35 2.94 9.93
N VAL A 110 -2.47 2.25 10.67
CA VAL A 110 -1.02 2.52 10.64
C VAL A 110 -0.41 1.69 9.54
N PHE A 111 0.42 2.29 8.70
CA PHE A 111 1.10 1.62 7.60
C PHE A 111 2.61 1.82 7.73
N THR A 112 3.35 0.72 7.80
CA THR A 112 4.82 0.74 7.86
C THR A 112 5.41 0.36 6.52
N TYR A 113 6.45 1.06 6.10
CA TYR A 113 7.19 0.82 4.86
C TYR A 113 8.66 0.58 5.18
N ARG A 114 9.27 -0.37 4.46
CA ARG A 114 10.71 -0.60 4.45
C ARG A 114 11.22 -0.63 3.01
N VAL A 115 12.35 0.03 2.75
CA VAL A 115 13.07 -0.07 1.47
C VAL A 115 14.41 -0.78 1.63
N ASP A 116 14.92 -1.34 0.54
CA ASP A 116 16.29 -1.86 0.43
C ASP A 116 17.31 -0.75 0.11
N ASP A 117 18.58 -1.14 -0.06
CA ASP A 117 19.68 -0.21 -0.40
C ASP A 117 19.56 0.39 -1.81
N ALA A 118 18.68 -0.14 -2.66
CA ALA A 118 18.33 0.42 -3.97
C ALA A 118 17.13 1.37 -3.90
N GLY A 119 16.52 1.54 -2.72
CA GLY A 119 15.34 2.37 -2.50
C GLY A 119 14.04 1.73 -3.02
N LEU A 120 14.01 0.40 -3.18
CA LEU A 120 12.83 -0.37 -3.55
C LEU A 120 12.13 -0.90 -2.31
N ILE A 121 10.80 -0.87 -2.32
CA ILE A 121 9.95 -1.35 -1.22
C ILE A 121 10.13 -2.85 -1.07
N THR A 122 10.57 -3.26 0.13
CA THR A 122 10.67 -4.67 0.55
C THR A 122 9.52 -5.06 1.44
N ASN A 123 8.96 -4.13 2.22
CA ASN A 123 7.80 -4.39 3.07
C ASN A 123 6.81 -3.24 3.04
N LEU A 124 5.52 -3.59 2.94
CA LEU A 124 4.37 -2.71 3.19
C LEU A 124 3.44 -3.46 4.13
N ARG A 125 3.17 -2.92 5.32
CA ARG A 125 2.38 -3.60 6.35
C ARG A 125 1.32 -2.69 6.95
N GLY A 126 0.06 -3.10 6.90
CA GLY A 126 -1.10 -2.36 7.40
C GLY A 126 -1.62 -2.92 8.73
N TYR A 127 -1.70 -2.06 9.75
CA TYR A 127 -2.33 -2.34 11.04
C TYR A 127 -3.77 -1.81 11.01
N TRP A 128 -4.68 -2.68 10.58
CA TRP A 128 -6.13 -2.48 10.61
C TRP A 128 -6.81 -3.85 10.53
N ASN A 129 -8.12 -3.91 10.75
CA ASN A 129 -8.93 -5.11 10.59
C ASN A 129 -10.32 -4.76 10.05
N LEU A 130 -11.15 -5.77 9.76
CA LEU A 130 -12.50 -5.56 9.25
C LEU A 130 -13.44 -4.87 10.28
N GLU A 131 -13.16 -4.97 11.58
CA GLU A 131 -13.98 -4.35 12.63
C GLU A 131 -13.86 -2.82 12.64
N VAL A 132 -12.70 -2.30 12.25
CA VAL A 132 -12.45 -0.85 12.12
C VAL A 132 -12.69 -0.31 10.71
N MET A 133 -13.16 -1.16 9.78
CA MET A 133 -13.51 -0.76 8.42
C MET A 133 -14.96 -0.29 8.37
N GLU A 134 -15.17 0.89 7.81
CA GLU A 134 -16.48 1.48 7.58
C GLU A 134 -16.95 1.13 6.16
N PHE A 135 -18.19 0.67 6.02
CA PHE A 135 -18.80 0.38 4.73
C PHE A 135 -20.02 1.28 4.50
N SER A 136 -20.19 1.77 3.27
CA SER A 136 -21.38 2.52 2.85
C SER A 136 -21.82 2.11 1.45
N GLN A 137 -23.13 2.23 1.19
CA GLN A 137 -23.74 2.05 -0.12
C GLN A 137 -24.33 3.38 -0.59
N PRO A 138 -24.46 3.61 -1.91
CA PRO A 138 -25.17 4.79 -2.40
C PRO A 138 -26.63 4.72 -1.91
N GLU A 139 -27.15 5.82 -1.36
CA GLU A 139 -28.58 5.95 -1.12
C GLU A 139 -29.29 5.80 -2.48
N GLY A 140 -30.23 4.86 -2.54
CA GLY A 140 -30.98 4.52 -3.76
C GLY A 140 -31.94 5.59 -4.24
#